data_AF-A0A8J3NIH0-F1
#
_entry.id   AF-A0A8J3NIH0-F1
#
_cell.length_a   1.000
_cell.length_b   1.000
_cell.length_c   1.000
_cell.angle_alpha   90.00
_cell.angle_beta   90.00
_cell.angle_gamma   90.00
#
_symmetry.space_group_name_H-M   'P 1'
#
loop_
_entity.id
_entity.type
_entity.pdbx_description
1 polymer ?
#
loop_
_entity_poly.entity_id
_entity_poly.type
_entity_poly.pdbx_seq_one_letter_code
_entity_poly.pdbx_strand_id
1 'polypeptide(L)'
;MSDHPTDDWTPPQRPACTCPEHVDELHELVVPSVPPHHLPPMTVRELRDTGDFSVKPLPEGERRWTVHDDAGDVTGVDVFHWVLWAGDAARCFYDDDAELALDDSLRARGGIAQVAWMDREVVYIGAPTMCADGVLAAAARALLDPRVR
;
A
#
# COMPACT_ATOMS: atom_id res chain seq x y z
N MET A 1 22.21 -9.83 27.28
CA MET A 1 21.69 -10.36 26.01
C MET A 1 20.22 -10.02 26.01
N SER A 2 19.84 -8.94 25.33
CA SER A 2 18.45 -8.52 25.28
C SER A 2 17.73 -9.44 24.31
N ASP A 3 16.75 -10.20 24.81
CA ASP A 3 15.77 -10.89 23.97
C ASP A 3 15.01 -9.82 23.19
N HIS A 4 15.40 -9.62 21.92
CA HIS A 4 14.52 -8.94 20.99
C HIS A 4 13.44 -9.94 20.60
N PRO A 5 12.15 -9.67 20.89
CA PRO A 5 11.08 -10.54 20.41
C PRO A 5 11.14 -10.54 18.88
N THR A 6 11.51 -11.69 18.31
CA THR A 6 11.45 -11.96 16.87
C THR A 6 10.03 -11.71 16.42
N ASP A 7 9.88 -10.87 15.40
CA ASP A 7 8.58 -10.53 14.83
C ASP A 7 8.16 -11.71 13.95
N ASP A 8 7.58 -12.75 14.57
CA ASP A 8 7.18 -14.01 13.92
C ASP A 8 5.93 -13.85 13.02
N TRP A 9 5.83 -12.69 12.36
CA TRP A 9 4.79 -12.46 11.38
C TRP A 9 5.11 -13.22 10.10
N THR A 10 4.18 -14.11 9.76
CA THR A 10 4.12 -14.79 8.47
C THR A 10 2.97 -14.18 7.65
N PRO A 11 3.21 -13.81 6.37
CA PRO A 11 2.16 -13.28 5.51
C PRO A 11 0.94 -14.20 5.45
N PRO A 12 -0.25 -13.74 5.88
CA PRO A 12 -1.45 -14.57 5.83
C PRO A 12 -1.80 -14.90 4.37
N GLN A 13 -2.34 -16.09 4.17
CA GLN A 13 -2.78 -16.61 2.87
C GLN A 13 -4.27 -16.93 2.92
N ARG A 14 -4.92 -17.07 1.76
CA ARG A 14 -6.32 -17.53 1.73
C ARG A 14 -6.41 -18.98 2.26
N PRO A 15 -7.46 -19.33 3.02
CA PRO A 15 -8.59 -18.50 3.46
C PRO A 15 -8.36 -17.79 4.82
N ALA A 16 -7.15 -17.80 5.37
CA ALA A 16 -6.84 -17.29 6.70
C ALA A 16 -6.67 -15.75 6.79
N CYS A 17 -6.60 -15.05 5.66
CA CYS A 17 -6.56 -13.59 5.63
C CYS A 17 -7.93 -12.95 5.90
N THR A 18 -7.95 -11.75 6.47
CA THR A 18 -9.17 -10.99 6.79
C THR A 18 -9.50 -9.93 5.73
N CYS A 19 -9.09 -10.16 4.48
CA CYS A 19 -9.27 -9.21 3.39
C CYS A 19 -10.77 -9.00 3.08
N PRO A 20 -11.27 -7.76 2.97
CA PRO A 20 -12.64 -7.49 2.53
C PRO A 20 -12.92 -7.95 1.09
N GLU A 21 -11.91 -7.84 0.24
CA GLU A 21 -11.90 -8.21 -1.17
C GLU A 21 -10.46 -8.52 -1.60
N HIS A 22 -10.30 -9.17 -2.75
CA HIS A 22 -9.00 -9.46 -3.34
C HIS A 22 -8.88 -8.92 -4.77
N VAL A 23 -7.64 -8.73 -5.23
CA VAL A 23 -7.37 -8.03 -6.50
C VAL A 23 -8.00 -8.72 -7.72
N ASP A 24 -8.19 -10.05 -7.68
CA ASP A 24 -8.84 -10.81 -8.75
C ASP A 24 -10.29 -10.40 -9.00
N GLU A 25 -10.96 -9.86 -7.97
CA GLU A 25 -12.32 -9.33 -8.05
C GLU A 25 -12.37 -7.94 -8.71
N LEU A 26 -11.22 -7.27 -8.85
CA LEU A 26 -11.09 -5.89 -9.36
C LEU A 26 -10.42 -5.79 -10.72
N HIS A 27 -9.94 -6.91 -11.27
CA HIS A 27 -9.11 -6.96 -12.48
C HIS A 27 -9.67 -6.15 -13.66
N GLU A 28 -10.99 -6.15 -13.86
CA GLU A 28 -11.64 -5.49 -15.00
C GLU A 28 -12.02 -4.02 -14.74
N LEU A 29 -11.81 -3.52 -13.52
CA LEU A 29 -12.12 -2.13 -13.20
C LEU A 29 -11.07 -1.22 -13.84
N VAL A 30 -11.55 -0.18 -14.52
CA VAL A 30 -10.71 0.81 -15.20
C VAL A 30 -10.33 1.91 -14.22
N VAL A 31 -9.03 2.14 -14.08
CA VAL A 31 -8.42 3.25 -13.35
C VAL A 31 -8.21 4.42 -14.33
N PRO A 32 -8.92 5.55 -14.15
CA PRO A 32 -8.74 6.73 -15.00
C PRO A 32 -7.38 7.37 -14.74
N SER A 33 -6.70 7.80 -15.82
CA SER A 33 -5.45 8.56 -15.70
C SER A 33 -5.69 10.02 -15.30
N VAL A 34 -4.66 10.65 -14.74
CA VAL A 34 -4.64 12.05 -14.31
C VAL A 34 -3.96 12.91 -15.37
N PRO A 35 -4.58 13.99 -15.86
CA PRO A 35 -3.88 14.98 -16.69
C PRO A 35 -2.74 15.66 -15.90
N PRO A 36 -1.55 15.93 -16.48
CA PRO A 36 -1.21 15.85 -17.89
C PRO A 36 -0.64 14.49 -18.32
N HIS A 37 -0.65 13.47 -17.46
CA HIS A 37 -0.09 12.17 -17.78
C HIS A 37 -0.83 11.57 -18.98
N HIS A 38 -0.11 11.38 -20.10
CA HIS A 38 -0.69 10.94 -21.37
C HIS A 38 -0.92 9.42 -21.45
N LEU A 39 -0.83 8.69 -20.33
CA LEU A 39 -1.18 7.29 -20.33
C LEU A 39 -2.69 7.13 -20.51
N PRO A 40 -3.13 6.19 -21.37
CA PRO A 40 -4.54 5.84 -21.44
C PRO A 40 -4.99 5.23 -20.10
N PRO A 41 -6.29 5.33 -19.75
CA PRO A 41 -6.85 4.56 -18.65
C PRO A 41 -6.51 3.07 -18.79
N MET A 42 -6.20 2.43 -17.66
CA MET A 42 -5.83 1.02 -17.61
C MET A 42 -6.76 0.28 -16.67
N THR A 43 -7.02 -0.98 -16.95
CA THR A 43 -7.62 -1.88 -15.98
C THR A 43 -6.64 -2.17 -14.83
N VAL A 44 -7.16 -2.54 -13.65
CA VAL A 44 -6.33 -2.97 -12.52
C VAL A 44 -5.42 -4.14 -12.93
N ARG A 45 -5.91 -5.04 -13.79
CA ARG A 45 -5.13 -6.14 -14.34
C ARG A 45 -3.95 -5.63 -15.18
N GLU A 46 -4.21 -4.76 -16.15
CA GLU A 46 -3.16 -4.20 -17.01
C GLU A 46 -2.10 -3.47 -16.18
N LEU A 47 -2.53 -2.67 -15.21
CA LEU A 47 -1.63 -1.94 -14.32
C LEU A 47 -0.76 -2.88 -13.47
N ARG A 48 -1.31 -3.99 -12.96
CA ARG A 48 -0.51 -5.01 -12.27
C ARG A 48 0.48 -5.68 -13.22
N ASP A 49 0.03 -6.00 -14.43
CA ASP A 49 0.82 -6.74 -15.42
C ASP A 49 1.99 -5.91 -15.97
N THR A 50 2.00 -4.58 -15.80
CA THR A 50 3.21 -3.76 -16.05
C THR A 50 4.33 -4.01 -15.03
N GLY A 51 4.00 -4.50 -13.83
CA GLY A 51 4.92 -4.63 -12.71
C GLY A 51 5.07 -3.35 -11.85
N ASP A 52 4.54 -2.21 -12.32
CA ASP A 52 4.58 -0.93 -11.60
C ASP A 52 3.52 -0.82 -10.50
N PHE A 53 2.74 -1.88 -10.30
CA PHE A 53 1.75 -1.95 -9.25
C PHE A 53 1.75 -3.34 -8.62
N SER A 54 2.53 -3.49 -7.55
CA SER A 54 2.74 -4.80 -6.92
C SER A 54 2.94 -4.69 -5.41
N VAL A 55 2.62 -5.77 -4.69
CA VAL A 55 2.79 -5.86 -3.24
C VAL A 55 3.70 -7.03 -2.91
N LYS A 56 4.65 -6.82 -2.00
CA LYS A 56 5.53 -7.85 -1.44
C LYS A 56 5.58 -7.75 0.08
N PRO A 57 5.81 -8.86 0.80
CA PRO A 57 6.03 -8.79 2.24
C PRO A 57 7.33 -8.04 2.54
N LEU A 58 7.32 -7.23 3.59
CA LEU A 58 8.54 -6.57 4.07
C LEU A 58 9.48 -7.59 4.75
N PRO A 59 10.80 -7.48 4.52
CA PRO A 59 11.80 -8.21 5.29
C PRO A 59 11.68 -7.89 6.79
N GLU A 60 11.91 -8.88 7.66
CA GLU A 60 11.75 -8.74 9.13
C GLU A 60 12.48 -7.51 9.69
N GLY A 61 13.71 -7.25 9.22
CA GLY A 61 14.53 -6.12 9.68
C GLY A 61 14.01 -4.73 9.28
N GLU A 62 13.05 -4.66 8.36
CA GLU A 62 12.49 -3.39 7.84
C GLU A 62 11.08 -3.11 8.38
N ARG A 63 10.48 -4.05 9.12
CA ARG A 63 9.08 -3.95 9.58
C ARG A 63 8.88 -2.95 10.72
N ARG A 64 9.89 -2.75 11.56
CA ARG A 64 9.77 -1.95 12.79
C ARG A 64 10.53 -0.65 12.65
N TRP A 65 9.83 0.46 12.80
CA TRP A 65 10.44 1.78 12.70
C TRP A 65 10.24 2.56 13.99
N THR A 66 11.34 3.09 14.51
CA THR A 66 11.30 3.94 15.68
C THR A 66 10.77 5.32 15.29
N VAL A 67 9.73 5.77 15.99
CA VAL A 67 9.15 7.10 15.82
C VAL A 67 9.82 8.03 16.82
N HIS A 68 10.28 9.18 16.35
CA HIS A 68 10.92 10.22 17.15
C HIS A 68 10.05 11.49 17.15
N ASP A 69 10.05 12.23 18.25
CA ASP A 69 9.52 13.60 18.27
C ASP A 69 10.54 14.62 17.74
N ASP A 70 10.17 15.90 17.75
CA ASP A 70 11.02 17.02 17.31
C ASP A 70 12.30 17.17 18.15
N ALA A 71 12.31 16.67 19.38
CA ALA A 71 13.49 16.67 20.25
C ALA A 71 14.42 15.48 19.97
N GLY A 72 13.98 14.52 19.15
CA GLY A 72 14.68 13.28 18.85
C GLY A 72 14.40 12.16 19.84
N ASP A 73 13.48 12.35 20.79
CA ASP A 73 13.11 11.34 21.78
C ASP A 73 12.21 10.28 21.13
N VAL A 74 12.45 9.01 21.47
CA VAL A 74 11.65 7.89 20.95
C VAL A 74 10.25 7.95 21.57
N THR A 75 9.23 8.11 20.73
CA THR A 75 7.83 8.19 21.14
C THR A 75 7.04 6.92 20.85
N GLY A 76 7.55 6.05 19.97
CA GLY A 76 6.87 4.80 19.63
C GLY A 76 7.63 3.94 18.64
N VAL A 77 6.98 2.84 18.25
CA VAL A 77 7.44 1.96 17.17
C VAL A 77 6.25 1.67 16.27
N ASP A 78 6.38 2.04 15.00
CA ASP A 78 5.45 1.68 13.94
C ASP A 78 5.81 0.32 13.33
N VAL A 79 4.80 -0.44 12.93
CA VAL A 79 4.96 -1.81 12.42
C VAL A 79 4.29 -1.97 11.06
N PHE A 80 5.13 -2.12 10.04
CA PHE A 80 4.75 -2.34 8.65
C PHE A 80 4.95 -3.80 8.26
N HIS A 81 4.14 -4.27 7.31
CA HIS A 81 4.10 -5.69 6.93
C HIS A 81 4.31 -5.88 5.43
N TRP A 82 3.94 -4.87 4.64
CA TRP A 82 3.92 -4.92 3.20
C TRP A 82 4.64 -3.73 2.60
N VAL A 83 5.32 -3.95 1.48
CA VAL A 83 5.76 -2.90 0.57
C VAL A 83 4.87 -2.94 -0.67
N LEU A 84 4.17 -1.85 -0.92
CA LEU A 84 3.49 -1.56 -2.17
C LEU A 84 4.46 -0.76 -3.05
N TRP A 85 4.76 -1.32 -4.21
CA TRP A 85 5.43 -0.62 -5.29
C TRP A 85 4.38 0.04 -6.19
N ALA A 86 4.42 1.38 -6.25
CA ALA A 86 3.61 2.22 -7.12
C ALA A 86 4.54 3.00 -8.06
N GLY A 87 5.08 2.30 -9.05
CA GLY A 87 6.03 2.83 -10.03
C GLY A 87 5.42 3.82 -11.01
N ASP A 88 6.22 4.23 -11.98
CA ASP A 88 5.89 5.28 -12.97
C ASP A 88 4.51 5.13 -13.63
N ALA A 89 4.10 3.91 -14.05
CA ALA A 89 2.76 3.74 -14.60
C ALA A 89 1.68 4.02 -13.54
N ALA A 90 1.80 3.49 -12.33
CA ALA A 90 0.84 3.72 -11.24
C ALA A 90 0.71 5.20 -10.86
N ARG A 91 1.82 5.94 -10.93
CA ARG A 91 1.85 7.40 -10.67
C ARG A 91 1.00 8.22 -11.64
N CYS A 92 0.67 7.68 -12.81
CA CYS A 92 -0.17 8.39 -13.77
C CYS A 92 -1.67 8.35 -13.41
N PHE A 93 -2.03 7.70 -12.29
CA PHE A 93 -3.41 7.44 -11.89
C PHE A 93 -3.82 8.09 -10.56
N TYR A 94 -2.92 8.83 -9.91
CA TYR A 94 -3.23 9.73 -8.78
C TYR A 94 -2.45 11.05 -8.90
N ASP A 95 -2.93 12.09 -8.22
CA ASP A 95 -2.27 13.40 -8.11
C ASP A 95 -1.82 13.63 -6.66
N ASP A 96 -0.58 14.08 -6.48
CA ASP A 96 -0.02 14.42 -5.16
C ASP A 96 -0.70 15.68 -4.58
N ASP A 97 -1.32 16.52 -5.43
CA ASP A 97 -2.05 17.74 -5.06
C ASP A 97 -3.60 17.55 -5.05
N ALA A 98 -4.10 16.32 -5.12
CA ALA A 98 -5.53 16.02 -5.15
C ALA A 98 -6.27 16.40 -3.84
N GLU A 99 -7.61 16.39 -3.87
CA GLU A 99 -8.44 16.60 -2.66
C GLU A 99 -8.12 15.59 -1.55
N LEU A 100 -7.83 14.35 -1.93
CA LEU A 100 -7.52 13.25 -1.03
C LEU A 100 -6.15 12.66 -1.40
N ALA A 101 -5.20 12.72 -0.46
CA ALA A 101 -3.92 12.06 -0.63
C ALA A 101 -4.09 10.53 -0.74
N LEU A 102 -3.27 9.88 -1.58
CA LEU A 102 -3.37 8.44 -1.82
C LEU A 102 -3.20 7.60 -0.54
N ASP A 103 -2.29 8.00 0.35
CA ASP A 103 -2.05 7.34 1.62
C ASP A 103 -3.22 7.49 2.60
N ASP A 104 -3.91 8.64 2.60
CA ASP A 104 -5.15 8.80 3.35
C ASP A 104 -6.27 7.92 2.79
N SER A 105 -6.39 7.81 1.46
CA SER A 105 -7.34 6.87 0.85
C SER A 105 -7.02 5.41 1.20
N LEU A 106 -5.75 5.04 1.36
CA LEU A 106 -5.31 3.72 1.80
C LEU A 106 -5.63 3.49 3.28
N ARG A 107 -5.31 4.43 4.17
CA ARG A 107 -5.60 4.34 5.62
C ARG A 107 -7.09 4.20 5.91
N ALA A 108 -7.96 4.75 5.06
CA ALA A 108 -9.41 4.60 5.18
C ALA A 108 -9.92 3.17 4.88
N ARG A 109 -9.08 2.26 4.38
CA ARG A 109 -9.47 0.88 4.03
C ARG A 109 -9.37 -0.04 5.25
N GLY A 110 -10.39 -0.87 5.43
CA GLY A 110 -10.41 -1.84 6.53
C GLY A 110 -9.23 -2.80 6.48
N GLY A 111 -8.54 -2.96 7.62
CA GLY A 111 -7.37 -3.83 7.77
C GLY A 111 -6.02 -3.12 7.57
N ILE A 112 -6.00 -1.89 7.05
CA ILE A 112 -4.80 -1.05 6.98
C ILE A 112 -4.76 -0.15 8.21
N ALA A 113 -3.77 -0.37 9.07
CA ALA A 113 -3.56 0.41 10.30
C ALA A 113 -2.62 1.60 10.07
N GLN A 114 -1.63 1.44 9.19
CA GLN A 114 -0.57 2.43 8.96
C GLN A 114 -0.16 2.45 7.50
N VAL A 115 0.24 3.62 7.02
CA VAL A 115 0.79 3.85 5.67
C VAL A 115 1.91 4.87 5.78
N ALA A 116 3.06 4.59 5.19
CA ALA A 116 4.19 5.51 5.14
C ALA A 116 4.88 5.46 3.77
N TRP A 117 5.25 6.62 3.24
CA TRP A 117 6.05 6.72 2.02
C TRP A 117 7.54 6.65 2.37
N MET A 118 8.27 5.75 1.72
CA MET A 118 9.73 5.65 1.84
C MET A 118 10.48 6.38 0.75
N ASP A 119 9.90 6.36 -0.42
CA ASP A 119 10.35 7.07 -1.60
C ASP A 119 9.10 7.28 -2.48
N ARG A 120 9.21 8.00 -3.58
CA ARG A 120 8.06 8.36 -4.44
C ARG A 120 7.28 7.16 -5.00
N GLU A 121 7.87 5.96 -5.01
CA GLU A 121 7.28 4.73 -5.56
C GLU A 121 7.10 3.63 -4.51
N VAL A 122 7.57 3.87 -3.28
CA VAL A 122 7.68 2.84 -2.24
C VAL A 122 6.80 3.22 -1.07
N VAL A 123 5.70 2.48 -0.89
CA VAL A 123 4.75 2.67 0.21
C VAL A 123 4.83 1.48 1.15
N TYR A 124 5.10 1.75 2.42
CA TYR A 124 5.04 0.76 3.49
C TYR A 124 3.64 0.74 4.09
N ILE A 125 3.09 -0.46 4.30
CA ILE A 125 1.71 -0.66 4.74
C ILE A 125 1.69 -1.60 5.96
N GLY A 126 1.10 -1.11 7.05
CA GLY A 126 0.80 -1.88 8.25
C GLY A 126 -0.55 -2.57 8.11
N ALA A 127 -0.55 -3.83 7.66
CA ALA A 127 -1.77 -4.63 7.50
C ALA A 127 -1.52 -6.10 7.88
N PRO A 128 -1.41 -6.43 9.18
CA PRO A 128 -0.93 -7.72 9.66
C PRO A 128 -1.79 -8.91 9.25
N THR A 129 -3.10 -8.70 9.08
CA THR A 129 -4.08 -9.76 8.85
C THR A 129 -4.52 -9.87 7.38
N MET A 130 -4.05 -8.97 6.52
CA MET A 130 -4.36 -8.97 5.09
C MET A 130 -3.28 -9.73 4.32
N CYS A 131 -3.66 -10.45 3.25
CA CYS A 131 -2.71 -11.06 2.32
C CYS A 131 -2.28 -10.06 1.23
N ALA A 132 -1.26 -10.40 0.44
CA ALA A 132 -0.73 -9.54 -0.63
C ALA A 132 -1.82 -9.09 -1.62
N ASP A 133 -2.68 -10.02 -2.05
CA ASP A 133 -3.78 -9.73 -2.98
C ASP A 133 -4.81 -8.76 -2.37
N GLY A 134 -5.08 -8.84 -1.07
CA GLY A 134 -6.02 -7.95 -0.40
C GLY A 134 -5.44 -6.55 -0.21
N VAL A 135 -4.14 -6.45 0.09
CA VAL A 135 -3.44 -5.15 0.15
C VAL A 135 -3.41 -4.51 -1.24
N LEU A 136 -3.13 -5.28 -2.28
CA LEU A 136 -3.16 -4.80 -3.66
C LEU A 136 -4.58 -4.38 -4.09
N ALA A 137 -5.61 -5.09 -3.62
CA ALA A 137 -7.01 -4.69 -3.84
C ALA A 137 -7.34 -3.35 -3.16
N ALA A 138 -6.91 -3.17 -1.92
CA ALA A 138 -7.08 -1.90 -1.19
C ALA A 138 -6.38 -0.74 -1.91
N ALA A 139 -5.18 -0.97 -2.44
CA ALA A 139 -4.47 0.00 -3.26
C ALA A 139 -5.20 0.30 -4.59
N ALA A 140 -5.70 -0.72 -5.28
CA ALA A 140 -6.49 -0.54 -6.50
C ALA A 140 -7.75 0.29 -6.22
N ARG A 141 -8.43 0.05 -5.09
CA ARG A 141 -9.58 0.87 -4.65
C ARG A 141 -9.20 2.31 -4.35
N ALA A 142 -8.03 2.54 -3.77
CA ALA A 142 -7.53 3.88 -3.53
C ALA A 142 -7.33 4.62 -4.86
N LEU A 143 -6.69 3.98 -5.85
CA LEU A 143 -6.58 4.54 -7.21
C LEU A 143 -7.93 4.71 -7.91
N LEU A 144 -8.95 3.91 -7.61
CA LEU A 144 -10.27 4.08 -8.20
C LEU A 144 -11.06 5.25 -7.59
N ASP A 145 -10.68 5.75 -6.41
CA ASP A 145 -11.34 6.90 -5.79
C ASP A 145 -11.12 8.16 -6.66
N PRO A 146 -12.18 8.84 -7.13
CA PRO A 146 -12.01 10.03 -7.95
C PRO A 146 -11.37 11.20 -7.22
N ARG A 147 -11.31 11.20 -5.89
CA ARG A 147 -10.73 12.30 -5.10
C ARG A 147 -9.21 12.25 -4.99
N VAL A 148 -8.57 11.15 -5.40
CA VAL A 148 -7.10 11.05 -5.47
C VAL A 148 -6.55 11.58 -6.80
N ARG A 149 -7.37 12.27 -7.60
CA ARG A 149 -7.05 12.90 -8.89
C ARG A 149 -7.67 14.29 -8.93
#